data_AF-A0A7K3IZI5-F1
#
_entry.id   AF-A0A7K3IZI5-F1
#
_cell.length_a   1.000
_cell.length_b   1.000
_cell.length_c   1.000
_cell.angle_alpha   90.00
_cell.angle_beta   90.00
_cell.angle_gamma   90.00
#
_symmetry.space_group_name_H-M   'P 1'
#
loop_
_entity.id
_entity.type
_entity.pdbx_description
1 polymer ?
#
loop_
_entity_poly.entity_id
_entity_poly.type
_entity_poly.pdbx_seq_one_letter_code
_entity_poly.pdbx_strand_id
1 'polypeptide(L)'
;MSVHLVNDIRNDRRFGRNFLRVLLFIAILFVFDLIISLVLLKGIERFYGIRSDADVLMIGHSHLMLAVDKVALEEESGLTVAKYTREGVNMADRRVMAEQYFDICSEPPETVILSIDPWLFSGEGLSLNSWKLFLPFMDDRGVNSYVKSSAKKFDFYRYKILRSGRFNAQLLNASARGWLKNWDNLKFGVVDTVRYNN
;
A
#
# COMPACT_ATOMS: atom_id res chain seq x y z
N MET A 1 44.17 17.90 27.93
CA MET A 1 43.42 16.64 28.14
C MET A 1 43.12 16.02 26.79
N SER A 2 43.89 15.01 26.37
CA SER A 2 43.51 14.19 25.22
C SER A 2 42.31 13.34 25.62
N VAL A 3 41.21 13.43 24.89
CA VAL A 3 40.03 12.59 25.11
C VAL A 3 40.46 11.13 24.96
N HIS A 4 40.53 10.38 26.06
CA HIS A 4 41.04 9.00 26.12
C HIS A 4 40.44 8.11 25.02
N LEU A 5 39.15 8.31 24.71
CA LEU A 5 38.42 7.60 23.65
C LEU A 5 39.08 7.69 22.26
N VAL A 6 39.66 8.85 21.90
CA VAL A 6 40.23 9.08 20.56
C VAL A 6 41.58 8.38 20.40
N ASN A 7 42.36 8.29 21.48
CA ASN A 7 43.63 7.58 21.48
C ASN A 7 43.43 6.05 21.51
N ASP A 8 42.39 5.56 22.20
CA ASP A 8 42.04 4.14 22.22
C ASP A 8 41.54 3.64 20.86
N ILE A 9 40.72 4.44 20.16
CA ILE A 9 40.26 4.13 18.79
C ILE A 9 41.44 4.11 17.80
N ARG A 10 42.43 5.02 17.95
CA ARG A 10 43.62 5.05 17.08
C ARG A 10 44.56 3.86 17.30
N ASN A 11 44.62 3.33 18.52
CA ASN A 11 45.50 2.22 18.87
C ASN A 11 44.86 0.84 18.63
N ASP A 12 43.54 0.76 18.40
CA ASP A 12 42.86 -0.50 18.12
C ASP A 12 43.02 -0.93 16.65
N ARG A 13 43.95 -1.87 16.41
CA ARG A 13 44.17 -2.52 15.10
C ARG A 13 42.92 -3.26 14.57
N ARG A 14 41.92 -3.54 15.41
CA ARG A 14 40.66 -4.20 15.03
C ARG A 14 39.54 -3.20 14.72
N PHE A 15 39.73 -1.91 15.00
CA PHE A 15 38.70 -0.88 14.81
C PHE A 15 38.22 -0.83 13.36
N GLY A 16 39.13 -0.78 12.38
CA GLY A 16 38.76 -0.77 10.95
C GLY A 16 37.97 -2.01 10.53
N ARG A 17 38.35 -3.20 11.02
CA ARG A 17 37.63 -4.45 10.75
C ARG A 17 36.24 -4.48 11.40
N ASN A 18 36.11 -4.00 12.63
CA ASN A 18 34.84 -3.93 13.34
C ASN A 18 33.92 -2.87 12.71
N PHE A 19 34.47 -1.72 12.31
CA PHE A 19 33.74 -0.68 11.59
C PHE A 19 33.22 -1.19 10.24
N LEU A 20 34.05 -1.91 9.48
CA LEU A 20 33.62 -2.55 8.23
C LEU A 20 32.49 -3.57 8.48
N ARG A 21 32.57 -4.37 9.54
CA ARG A 21 31.50 -5.32 9.92
C ARG A 21 30.20 -4.61 10.24
N VAL A 22 30.25 -3.50 10.98
CA VAL A 22 29.06 -2.68 11.29
C VAL A 22 28.47 -2.09 10.02
N LEU A 23 29.29 -1.53 9.13
CA LEU A 23 28.84 -0.98 7.85
C LEU A 23 28.20 -2.06 6.98
N LEU A 24 28.83 -3.24 6.89
CA LEU A 24 28.33 -4.37 6.14
C LEU A 24 27.00 -4.89 6.73
N PHE A 25 26.88 -4.96 8.06
CA PHE A 25 25.63 -5.31 8.72
C PHE A 25 24.51 -4.32 8.38
N ILE A 26 24.79 -3.01 8.45
CA ILE A 26 23.83 -1.96 8.08
C ILE A 26 23.42 -2.08 6.61
N ALA A 27 24.39 -2.29 5.71
CA ALA A 27 24.12 -2.47 4.29
C ALA A 27 23.23 -3.69 4.02
N ILE A 28 23.52 -4.83 4.66
CA ILE A 28 22.70 -6.03 4.59
C ILE A 28 21.27 -5.75 5.09
N LEU A 29 21.11 -5.04 6.20
CA LEU A 29 19.78 -4.68 6.73
C LEU A 29 18.97 -3.89 5.70
N PHE A 30 19.56 -2.90 5.04
CA PHE A 30 18.89 -2.13 3.98
C PHE A 30 18.55 -2.95 2.74
N VAL A 31 19.43 -3.89 2.35
CA VAL A 31 19.15 -4.81 1.24
C VAL A 31 17.96 -5.73 1.59
N PHE A 32 17.93 -6.29 2.80
CA PHE A 32 16.80 -7.10 3.24
C PHE A 32 15.50 -6.28 3.32
N ASP A 33 15.54 -5.06 3.87
CA ASP A 33 14.40 -4.14 3.92
C ASP A 33 13.83 -3.86 2.52
N LEU A 34 14.71 -3.63 1.54
CA LEU A 34 14.32 -3.43 0.14
C LEU A 34 13.67 -4.68 -0.45
N ILE A 35 14.29 -5.85 -0.29
CA ILE A 35 13.77 -7.12 -0.84
C ILE A 35 12.38 -7.40 -0.25
N ILE A 36 12.21 -7.30 1.07
CA ILE A 36 10.92 -7.50 1.75
C ILE A 36 9.89 -6.53 1.19
N SER A 37 10.24 -5.24 1.07
CA SER A 37 9.33 -4.24 0.52
C SER A 37 8.90 -4.54 -0.92
N LEU A 38 9.80 -5.01 -1.78
CA LEU A 38 9.47 -5.33 -3.17
C LEU A 38 8.55 -6.54 -3.28
N VAL A 39 8.81 -7.58 -2.47
CA VAL A 39 7.96 -8.79 -2.42
C VAL A 39 6.55 -8.43 -1.94
N LEU A 40 6.46 -7.62 -0.88
CA LEU A 40 5.17 -7.20 -0.34
C LEU A 40 4.41 -6.29 -1.31
N LEU A 41 5.11 -5.33 -1.93
CA LEU A 41 4.51 -4.45 -2.95
C LEU A 41 3.95 -5.27 -4.11
N LYS A 42 4.69 -6.27 -4.59
CA LYS A 42 4.25 -7.10 -5.70
C LYS A 42 3.01 -7.92 -5.37
N GLY A 43 2.90 -8.40 -4.13
CA GLY A 43 1.70 -9.08 -3.64
C GLY A 43 0.48 -8.14 -3.67
N ILE A 44 0.65 -6.91 -3.19
CA ILE A 44 -0.43 -5.91 -3.17
C ILE A 44 -0.87 -5.52 -4.58
N GLU A 45 0.09 -5.30 -5.48
CA GLU A 45 -0.19 -5.00 -6.90
C GLU A 45 -1.04 -6.10 -7.54
N ARG A 46 -0.74 -7.38 -7.25
CA ARG A 46 -1.53 -8.52 -7.74
C ARG A 46 -2.91 -8.59 -7.11
N PHE A 47 -3.02 -8.31 -5.82
CA PHE A 47 -4.29 -8.38 -5.12
C PHE A 47 -5.29 -7.34 -5.65
N TYR A 48 -4.83 -6.10 -5.85
CA TYR A 48 -5.68 -4.99 -6.28
C TYR A 48 -5.71 -4.74 -7.80
N GLY A 49 -4.78 -5.34 -8.57
CA GLY A 49 -4.67 -5.11 -10.01
C GLY A 49 -4.02 -3.77 -10.38
N ILE A 50 -3.20 -3.16 -9.52
CA ILE A 50 -2.68 -1.77 -9.69
C ILE A 50 -1.62 -1.64 -10.80
N ARG A 51 -1.20 -2.75 -11.42
CA ARG A 51 -0.30 -2.78 -12.59
C ARG A 51 -0.75 -3.78 -13.65
N SER A 52 -2.04 -4.08 -13.69
CA SER A 52 -2.64 -4.80 -14.79
C SER A 52 -3.33 -3.80 -15.69
N ASP A 53 -3.11 -3.93 -17.00
CA ASP A 53 -3.93 -3.30 -18.02
C ASP A 53 -5.30 -4.00 -17.99
N ALA A 54 -6.18 -3.54 -17.10
CA ALA A 54 -7.47 -4.16 -16.85
C ALA A 54 -8.57 -3.43 -17.62
N ASP A 55 -9.54 -4.17 -18.14
CA ASP A 55 -10.66 -3.59 -18.89
C ASP A 55 -11.60 -2.79 -17.97
N VAL A 56 -11.76 -3.26 -16.72
CA VAL A 56 -12.61 -2.63 -15.71
C VAL A 56 -11.80 -2.26 -14.47
N LEU A 57 -11.75 -0.97 -14.15
CA LEU A 57 -11.17 -0.45 -12.91
C LEU A 57 -12.27 -0.14 -11.90
N MET A 58 -12.20 -0.75 -10.72
CA MET A 58 -13.14 -0.51 -9.63
C MET A 58 -12.42 0.18 -8.45
N ILE A 59 -12.83 1.41 -8.13
CA ILE A 59 -12.21 2.24 -7.09
C ILE A 59 -13.18 2.38 -5.92
N GLY A 60 -12.75 2.01 -4.71
CA GLY A 60 -13.60 2.14 -3.53
C GLY A 60 -12.98 1.71 -2.22
N HIS A 61 -13.83 1.43 -1.24
CA HIS A 61 -13.43 0.97 0.10
C HIS A 61 -13.92 -0.46 0.37
N SER A 62 -14.02 -0.84 1.65
CA SER A 62 -14.57 -2.11 2.13
C SER A 62 -15.82 -2.56 1.39
N HIS A 63 -16.82 -1.69 1.22
CA HIS A 63 -18.11 -2.14 0.69
C HIS A 63 -17.97 -2.64 -0.75
N LEU A 64 -17.21 -1.93 -1.58
CA LEU A 64 -16.91 -2.39 -2.94
C LEU A 64 -16.07 -3.67 -2.94
N MET A 65 -15.12 -3.79 -2.01
CA MET A 65 -14.30 -5.00 -1.88
C MET A 65 -15.16 -6.24 -1.67
N LEU A 66 -16.25 -6.10 -0.92
CA LEU A 66 -17.16 -7.17 -0.53
C LEU A 66 -18.33 -7.36 -1.50
N ALA A 67 -18.78 -6.30 -2.16
CA ALA A 67 -19.95 -6.31 -3.03
C ALA A 67 -19.71 -7.05 -4.35
N VAL A 68 -18.46 -7.13 -4.80
CA VAL A 68 -18.13 -7.69 -6.10
C VAL A 68 -17.20 -8.88 -5.96
N ASP A 69 -17.69 -10.04 -6.40
CA ASP A 69 -16.86 -11.20 -6.68
C ASP A 69 -16.10 -10.94 -7.98
N LYS A 70 -14.78 -10.77 -7.85
CA LYS A 70 -13.90 -10.48 -8.97
C LYS A 70 -13.83 -11.67 -9.92
N VAL A 71 -13.74 -12.88 -9.37
CA VAL A 71 -13.50 -14.09 -10.15
C VAL A 71 -14.73 -14.39 -10.98
N ALA A 72 -15.92 -14.38 -10.37
CA ALA A 72 -17.16 -14.56 -11.09
C ALA A 72 -17.37 -13.49 -12.17
N LEU A 73 -17.08 -12.21 -11.87
CA LEU A 73 -17.21 -11.14 -12.86
C LEU A 73 -16.28 -11.33 -14.07
N GLU A 74 -15.02 -11.71 -13.84
CA GLU A 74 -14.05 -11.98 -14.92
C GLU A 74 -14.45 -13.22 -15.74
N GLU A 75 -14.95 -14.28 -15.08
CA GLU A 75 -15.40 -15.52 -15.74
C GLU A 75 -16.66 -15.30 -16.59
N GLU A 76 -17.64 -14.54 -16.09
CA GLU A 76 -18.91 -14.32 -16.78
C GLU A 76 -18.83 -13.26 -17.90
N SER A 77 -18.03 -12.21 -17.70
CA SER A 77 -17.90 -11.14 -18.69
C SER A 77 -16.78 -11.36 -19.70
N GLY A 78 -15.79 -12.19 -19.38
CA GLY A 78 -14.55 -12.33 -20.16
C GLY A 78 -13.62 -11.12 -20.07
N LEU A 79 -13.96 -10.11 -19.25
CA LEU A 79 -13.17 -8.90 -19.03
C LEU A 79 -12.22 -9.09 -17.85
N THR A 80 -11.11 -8.39 -17.85
CA THR A 80 -10.16 -8.31 -16.74
C THR A 80 -10.52 -7.17 -15.79
N VAL A 81 -10.39 -7.41 -14.48
CA VAL A 81 -10.87 -6.47 -13.44
C VAL A 81 -9.75 -6.06 -12.49
N ALA A 82 -9.50 -4.76 -12.35
CA ALA A 82 -8.68 -4.19 -11.28
C ALA A 82 -9.57 -3.72 -10.14
N LYS A 83 -9.66 -4.51 -9.06
CA LYS A 83 -10.43 -4.15 -7.86
C LYS A 83 -9.57 -3.35 -6.88
N TYR A 84 -9.34 -2.07 -7.18
CA TYR A 84 -8.53 -1.18 -6.36
C TYR A 84 -9.32 -0.62 -5.17
N THR A 85 -9.35 -1.38 -4.08
CA THR A 85 -10.09 -1.02 -2.85
C THR A 85 -9.20 -0.83 -1.65
N ARG A 86 -9.53 0.11 -0.77
CA ARG A 86 -8.78 0.33 0.48
C ARG A 86 -9.69 0.73 1.63
N GLU A 87 -9.49 0.10 2.78
CA GLU A 87 -10.26 0.42 3.98
C GLU A 87 -9.99 1.85 4.45
N GLY A 88 -11.05 2.65 4.62
CA GLY A 88 -10.96 4.02 5.16
C GLY A 88 -10.60 5.11 4.16
N VAL A 89 -10.64 4.84 2.84
CA VAL A 89 -10.39 5.88 1.82
C VAL A 89 -11.61 6.76 1.57
N ASN A 90 -11.39 8.07 1.63
CA ASN A 90 -12.37 9.11 1.30
C ASN A 90 -12.29 9.53 -0.19
N MET A 91 -13.02 10.57 -0.60
CA MET A 91 -13.00 11.07 -1.98
C MET A 91 -11.63 11.60 -2.43
N ALA A 92 -10.89 12.28 -1.55
CA ALA A 92 -9.55 12.77 -1.86
C ALA A 92 -8.57 11.62 -2.05
N ASP A 93 -8.65 10.59 -1.21
CA ASP A 93 -7.86 9.36 -1.35
C ASP A 93 -8.20 8.61 -2.65
N ARG A 94 -9.49 8.50 -3.01
CA ARG A 94 -9.93 7.86 -4.26
C ARG A 94 -9.43 8.58 -5.51
N ARG A 95 -9.31 9.90 -5.44
CA ARG A 95 -8.63 10.68 -6.49
C ARG A 95 -7.16 10.26 -6.63
N VAL A 96 -6.42 10.15 -5.53
CA VAL A 96 -5.02 9.70 -5.56
C VAL A 96 -4.91 8.26 -6.09
N MET A 97 -5.86 7.39 -5.74
CA MET A 97 -5.93 6.02 -6.28
C MET A 97 -6.13 6.02 -7.79
N ALA A 98 -7.06 6.84 -8.31
CA ALA A 98 -7.30 6.98 -9.73
C ALA A 98 -6.05 7.53 -10.45
N GLU A 99 -5.51 8.67 -9.98
CA GLU A 99 -4.29 9.28 -10.53
C GLU A 99 -3.13 8.29 -10.57
N GLN A 100 -2.92 7.55 -9.48
CA GLN A 100 -1.88 6.51 -9.43
C GLN A 100 -2.11 5.42 -10.49
N TYR A 101 -3.33 4.92 -10.64
CA TYR A 101 -3.60 3.86 -11.61
C TYR A 101 -3.34 4.35 -13.03
N PHE A 102 -3.87 5.53 -13.39
CA PHE A 102 -3.71 6.11 -14.72
C PHE A 102 -2.26 6.54 -15.04
N ASP A 103 -1.45 6.87 -14.02
CA ASP A 103 -0.02 7.15 -14.18
C ASP A 103 0.80 5.88 -14.50
N ILE A 104 0.29 4.69 -14.17
CA ILE A 104 1.05 3.43 -14.22
C ILE A 104 0.54 2.48 -15.31
N CYS A 105 -0.75 2.52 -15.67
CA CYS A 105 -1.30 1.68 -16.72
C CYS A 105 -0.71 2.02 -18.09
N SER A 106 -0.46 1.00 -18.91
CA SER A 106 -0.04 1.21 -20.31
C SER A 106 -1.26 1.53 -21.16
N GLU A 107 -2.36 0.83 -20.89
CA GLU A 107 -3.65 1.02 -21.56
C GLU A 107 -4.70 1.42 -20.52
N PRO A 108 -5.46 2.51 -20.77
CA PRO A 108 -6.52 2.91 -19.86
C PRO A 108 -7.68 1.91 -19.89
N PRO A 109 -8.36 1.68 -18.75
CA PRO A 109 -9.51 0.80 -18.67
C PRO A 109 -10.67 1.37 -19.50
N GLU A 110 -11.44 0.50 -20.14
CA GLU A 110 -12.65 0.89 -20.87
C GLU A 110 -13.74 1.39 -19.91
N THR A 111 -13.83 0.80 -18.72
CA THR A 111 -14.84 1.13 -17.72
C THR A 111 -14.22 1.43 -16.36
N VAL A 112 -14.64 2.56 -15.75
CA VAL A 112 -14.28 2.91 -14.37
C VAL A 112 -15.54 2.91 -13.50
N ILE A 113 -15.54 2.07 -12.47
CA ILE A 113 -16.59 1.98 -11.46
C ILE A 113 -16.09 2.64 -10.18
N LEU A 114 -16.60 3.83 -9.87
CA LEU A 114 -16.35 4.51 -8.61
C LEU A 114 -17.46 4.17 -7.62
N SER A 115 -17.11 3.49 -6.53
CA SER A 115 -18.05 3.26 -5.43
C SER A 115 -18.35 4.56 -4.72
N ILE A 116 -19.64 4.84 -4.51
CA ILE A 116 -20.15 5.98 -3.74
C ILE A 116 -20.84 5.45 -2.49
N ASP A 117 -20.51 6.03 -1.33
CA ASP A 117 -21.09 5.71 -0.03
C ASP A 117 -21.41 7.01 0.73
N PRO A 118 -22.46 7.06 1.58
CA PRO A 118 -22.87 8.30 2.25
C PRO A 118 -21.80 8.92 3.15
N TRP A 119 -20.85 8.11 3.64
CA TRP A 119 -19.78 8.54 4.55
C TRP A 119 -18.61 9.22 3.82
N LEU A 120 -18.63 9.26 2.48
CA LEU A 120 -17.64 9.96 1.66
C LEU A 120 -17.63 11.47 1.83
N PHE A 121 -18.79 12.03 2.16
CA PHE A 121 -19.05 13.46 2.11
C PHE A 121 -19.05 14.11 3.50
N SER A 122 -19.00 13.32 4.57
CA SER A 122 -18.74 13.84 5.91
C SER A 122 -17.27 14.23 6.02
N GLY A 123 -16.98 15.53 6.12
CA GLY A 123 -15.63 16.06 6.32
C GLY A 123 -14.96 15.61 7.63
N GLU A 124 -15.73 14.99 8.53
CA GLU A 124 -15.27 14.33 9.74
C GLU A 124 -15.28 12.80 9.56
N GLY A 125 -14.09 12.19 9.41
CA GLY A 125 -13.89 10.74 9.35
C GLY A 125 -13.54 10.25 7.94
N LEU A 126 -12.38 9.63 7.68
CA LEU A 126 -12.05 8.30 8.20
C LEU A 126 -10.53 8.00 8.23
N SER A 127 -9.68 9.04 8.37
CA SER A 127 -8.40 9.00 9.12
C SER A 127 -7.48 10.14 8.65
N LEU A 128 -7.03 11.02 9.58
CA LEU A 128 -5.87 11.92 9.37
C LEU A 128 -4.59 11.17 8.92
N ASN A 129 -4.61 9.84 8.99
CA ASN A 129 -3.55 8.95 8.61
C ASN A 129 -3.90 8.06 7.39
N SER A 130 -4.93 8.39 6.59
CA SER A 130 -5.29 7.62 5.38
C SER A 130 -4.13 7.58 4.38
N TRP A 131 -3.28 8.61 4.35
CA TRP A 131 -2.00 8.63 3.61
C TRP A 131 -1.10 7.43 3.92
N LYS A 132 -1.22 6.81 5.11
CA LYS A 132 -0.45 5.61 5.46
C LYS A 132 -0.80 4.41 4.58
N LEU A 133 -2.01 4.36 4.03
CA LEU A 133 -2.44 3.31 3.10
C LEU A 133 -1.65 3.36 1.78
N PHE A 134 -1.11 4.52 1.44
CA PHE A 134 -0.35 4.78 0.22
C PHE A 134 1.15 4.61 0.37
N LEU A 135 1.63 4.32 1.59
CA LEU A 135 3.05 4.16 1.89
C LEU A 135 3.78 3.16 0.98
N PRO A 136 3.22 1.97 0.65
CA PRO A 136 3.92 1.01 -0.22
C PRO A 136 4.30 1.59 -1.59
N PHE A 137 3.53 2.59 -2.05
CA PHE A 137 3.59 3.17 -3.39
C PHE A 137 4.31 4.51 -3.43
N MET A 138 5.05 4.88 -2.38
CA MET A 138 5.86 6.11 -2.34
C MET A 138 6.96 6.20 -3.40
N ASP A 139 7.17 5.17 -4.21
CA ASP A 139 8.09 5.22 -5.34
C ASP A 139 7.39 5.79 -6.60
N ASP A 140 6.05 5.81 -6.62
CA ASP A 140 5.24 6.49 -7.65
C ASP A 140 5.18 8.00 -7.38
N ARG A 141 5.34 8.83 -8.42
CA ARG A 141 5.53 10.28 -8.28
C ARG A 141 4.33 10.98 -7.65
N GLY A 142 3.12 10.70 -8.14
CA GLY A 142 1.87 11.27 -7.61
C GLY A 142 1.66 10.90 -6.15
N VAL A 143 1.79 9.61 -5.84
CA VAL A 143 1.65 9.10 -4.47
C VAL A 143 2.69 9.68 -3.52
N ASN A 144 3.97 9.74 -3.92
CA ASN A 144 5.02 10.34 -3.11
C ASN A 144 4.71 11.79 -2.75
N SER A 145 4.17 12.55 -3.71
CA SER A 145 3.80 13.96 -3.51
C SER A 145 2.62 14.08 -2.53
N TYR A 146 1.62 13.22 -2.66
CA TYR A 146 0.50 13.13 -1.73
C TYR A 146 0.93 12.77 -0.30
N VAL A 147 1.81 11.77 -0.14
CA VAL A 147 2.33 11.38 1.17
C VAL A 147 3.18 12.50 1.76
N LYS A 148 3.97 13.21 0.95
CA LYS A 148 4.81 14.34 1.41
C LYS A 148 3.97 15.52 1.91
N SER A 149 2.85 15.83 1.28
CA SER A 149 1.95 16.92 1.71
C SER A 149 1.13 16.54 2.94
N SER A 150 0.84 15.25 3.13
CA SER A 150 -0.03 14.76 4.22
C SER A 150 0.72 14.36 5.49
N ALA A 151 1.94 13.82 5.36
CA ALA A 151 2.69 13.28 6.49
C ALA A 151 3.53 14.35 7.23
N LYS A 152 3.82 14.09 8.51
CA LYS A 152 4.87 14.83 9.24
C LYS A 152 6.22 14.60 8.55
N LYS A 153 7.09 15.62 8.54
CA LYS A 153 8.43 15.54 7.90
C LYS A 153 9.22 14.30 8.35
N PHE A 154 9.27 14.04 9.65
CA PHE A 154 9.96 12.87 10.20
C PHE A 154 9.39 11.55 9.66
N ASP A 155 8.05 11.40 9.67
CA ASP A 155 7.40 10.19 9.17
C ASP A 155 7.68 9.97 7.69
N PHE A 156 7.61 11.03 6.87
CA PHE A 156 7.91 10.95 5.44
C PHE A 156 9.32 10.39 5.19
N TYR A 157 10.35 10.96 5.83
CA TYR A 157 11.72 10.49 5.66
C TYR A 157 11.95 9.10 6.25
N ARG A 158 11.34 8.80 7.40
CA ARG A 158 11.39 7.45 7.99
C ARG A 158 10.94 6.40 6.99
N TYR A 159 9.79 6.58 6.35
CA TYR A 159 9.27 5.62 5.38
C TYR A 159 9.95 5.67 4.02
N LYS A 160 10.62 6.78 3.69
CA LYS A 160 11.49 6.83 2.51
C LYS A 160 12.75 5.97 2.69
N ILE A 161 13.29 5.93 3.90
CA ILE A 161 14.51 5.19 4.27
C ILE A 161 14.21 3.72 4.60
N LEU A 162 13.26 3.46 5.52
CA LEU A 162 12.87 2.12 5.95
C LEU A 162 11.56 1.73 5.26
N ARG A 163 11.69 0.93 4.20
CA ARG A 163 10.59 0.59 3.30
C ARG A 163 9.67 -0.48 3.87
N SER A 164 10.18 -1.44 4.65
CA SER A 164 9.35 -2.44 5.33
C SER A 164 8.32 -1.82 6.28
N GLY A 165 8.62 -0.65 6.85
CA GLY A 165 7.68 0.12 7.68
C GLY A 165 6.44 0.63 6.94
N ARG A 166 6.43 0.58 5.60
CA ARG A 166 5.31 1.02 4.75
C ARG A 166 4.08 0.10 4.84
N PHE A 167 4.23 -1.11 5.37
CA PHE A 167 3.19 -2.14 5.34
C PHE A 167 2.55 -2.32 6.72
N ASN A 168 1.25 -2.04 6.82
CA ASN A 168 0.44 -2.36 7.99
C ASN A 168 -0.14 -3.79 7.88
N ALA A 169 -0.79 -4.29 8.93
CA ALA A 169 -1.36 -5.64 8.94
C ALA A 169 -2.35 -5.92 7.79
N GLN A 170 -3.13 -4.93 7.38
CA GLN A 170 -4.07 -5.05 6.26
C GLN A 170 -3.33 -5.20 4.93
N LEU A 171 -2.28 -4.39 4.70
CA LEU A 171 -1.45 -4.46 3.50
C LEU A 171 -0.63 -5.75 3.43
N LEU A 172 -0.17 -6.26 4.58
CA LEU A 172 0.47 -7.58 4.66
C LEU A 172 -0.50 -8.70 4.27
N ASN A 173 -1.75 -8.64 4.75
CA ASN A 173 -2.79 -9.59 4.37
C ASN A 173 -3.10 -9.51 2.87
N ALA A 174 -3.31 -8.30 2.33
CA ALA A 174 -3.52 -8.09 0.90
C ALA A 174 -2.35 -8.63 0.07
N SER A 175 -1.11 -8.38 0.49
CA SER A 175 0.08 -8.93 -0.16
C SER A 175 0.04 -10.46 -0.21
N ALA A 176 -0.16 -11.10 0.94
CA ALA A 176 -0.20 -12.56 1.03
C ALA A 176 -1.30 -13.14 0.14
N ARG A 177 -2.49 -12.54 0.14
CA ARG A 177 -3.62 -12.95 -0.70
C ARG A 177 -3.33 -12.79 -2.20
N GLY A 178 -2.67 -11.70 -2.59
CA GLY A 178 -2.26 -11.50 -3.98
C GLY A 178 -1.22 -12.52 -4.47
N TRP A 179 -0.33 -12.99 -3.58
CA TRP A 179 0.57 -14.10 -3.89
C TRP A 179 -0.16 -15.44 -4.01
N LEU A 180 -1.14 -15.68 -3.13
CA LEU A 180 -1.97 -16.88 -3.13
C LEU A 180 -3.05 -16.88 -4.21
N LYS A 181 -3.23 -15.77 -4.95
CA LYS A 181 -4.34 -15.57 -5.89
C LYS A 181 -5.71 -15.85 -5.25
N ASN A 182 -5.88 -15.44 -3.99
CA ASN A 182 -7.13 -15.61 -3.26
C ASN A 182 -7.86 -14.26 -3.15
N TRP A 183 -8.99 -14.15 -3.84
CA TRP A 183 -9.88 -12.98 -3.80
C TRP A 183 -11.21 -13.23 -3.09
N ASP A 184 -11.36 -14.41 -2.46
CA ASP A 184 -12.57 -14.85 -1.78
C ASP A 184 -13.08 -13.85 -0.74
N ASN A 185 -14.38 -13.64 -0.72
CA ASN A 185 -14.97 -12.81 0.32
C ASN A 185 -15.13 -13.62 1.61
N LEU A 186 -14.33 -13.31 2.64
CA LEU A 186 -14.39 -14.00 3.94
C LEU A 186 -15.51 -13.47 4.84
N LYS A 187 -16.21 -12.39 4.46
CA LYS A 187 -17.35 -11.87 5.21
C LYS A 187 -18.64 -12.41 4.59
N PHE A 188 -19.28 -13.33 5.30
CA PHE A 188 -20.60 -13.85 4.98
C PHE A 188 -21.64 -13.12 5.83
N GLY A 189 -22.71 -12.66 5.20
CA GLY A 189 -23.85 -12.04 5.88
C GLY A 189 -25.09 -12.12 5.00
N VAL A 190 -26.21 -12.52 5.60
CA VAL A 190 -27.53 -12.43 4.95
C VAL A 190 -28.07 -11.04 5.23
N VAL A 191 -28.39 -10.29 4.18
CA VAL A 191 -29.10 -9.01 4.34
C VAL A 191 -30.50 -9.34 4.81
N ASP A 192 -30.82 -9.02 6.07
CA ASP A 192 -32.17 -9.08 6.59
C ASP A 192 -32.99 -7.93 5.99
N THR A 193 -33.72 -8.25 4.92
CA THR A 193 -34.58 -7.31 4.19
C THR A 193 -35.82 -6.88 4.98
N VAL A 194 -36.16 -7.57 6.08
CA VAL A 194 -37.33 -7.25 6.92
C VAL A 194 -37.01 -6.10 7.86
N ARG A 195 -35.76 -5.99 8.33
CA ARG A 195 -35.34 -4.96 9.29
C ARG A 195 -35.35 -3.53 8.74
N TYR A 196 -35.30 -3.34 7.43
CA TYR A 196 -35.27 -2.01 6.79
C TYR A 196 -36.64 -1.52 6.28
N ASN A 197 -37.72 -2.25 6.55
CA ASN A 197 -39.09 -1.88 6.17
C ASN A 197 -39.88 -1.16 7.29
N ASN A 198 -39.24 -0.74 8.38
CA ASN A 198 -39.84 0.04 9.47
C ASN A 198 -39.14 1.38 9.65
#